data_AF-A0A9C7RKA0-F1
#
_entry.id   AF-A0A9C7RKA0-F1
#
_cell.length_a   1.000
_cell.length_b   1.000
_cell.length_c   1.000
_cell.angle_alpha   90.00
_cell.angle_beta   90.00
_cell.angle_gamma   90.00
#
_symmetry.space_group_name_H-M   'P 1'
#
loop_
_entity.id
_entity.type
_entity.pdbx_description
1 polymer ?
#
loop_
_entity_poly.entity_id
_entity_poly.type
_entity_poly.pdbx_seq_one_letter_code
_entity_poly.pdbx_strand_id
1 'polypeptide(L)'
;MNKITLKVIAEKLGVSISTVSRALTGKPGVSKGLRDKIIATAKNLGYYPDVTATGLRRGKTMTIGVLLPELSGDFFSQIVTGMEKV
;
A
#
# COMPACT_ATOMS: atom_id res chain seq x y z
N MET A 1 19.46 -6.46 -2.43
CA MET A 1 19.15 -5.50 -1.34
C MET A 1 18.11 -6.12 -0.43
N ASN A 2 18.34 -6.14 0.88
CA ASN A 2 17.47 -6.83 1.83
C ASN A 2 16.16 -6.03 1.99
N LYS A 3 15.06 -6.51 1.40
CA LYS A 3 13.77 -5.81 1.38
C LYS A 3 13.18 -5.84 2.78
N ILE A 4 12.87 -4.68 3.35
CA ILE A 4 12.19 -4.61 4.65
C ILE A 4 10.79 -5.20 4.46
N THR A 5 10.48 -6.26 5.19
CA THR A 5 9.18 -6.95 5.12
C THR A 5 8.42 -6.79 6.44
N LEU A 6 7.13 -7.19 6.44
CA LEU A 6 6.32 -7.24 7.65
C LEU A 6 6.96 -8.11 8.76
N LYS A 7 7.73 -9.14 8.37
CA LYS A 7 8.44 -10.03 9.29
C LYS A 7 9.53 -9.27 10.07
N VAL A 8 10.29 -8.42 9.38
CA VAL A 8 11.34 -7.60 10.00
C VAL A 8 10.75 -6.63 11.03
N ILE A 9 9.63 -5.98 10.69
CA ILE A 9 8.95 -5.05 11.61
C ILE A 9 8.38 -5.81 12.82
N ALA A 10 7.80 -6.99 12.58
CA ALA A 10 7.25 -7.87 13.60
C ALA A 10 8.32 -8.32 14.61
N GLU A 11 9.47 -8.78 14.12
CA GLU A 11 10.62 -9.18 14.94
C GLU A 11 11.17 -8.01 15.76
N LYS A 12 11.30 -6.82 15.15
CA LYS A 12 11.81 -5.64 15.85
C LYS A 12 10.91 -5.15 16.99
N LEU A 13 9.61 -5.39 16.90
CA LEU A 13 8.61 -4.94 17.88
C LEU A 13 8.09 -6.07 18.78
N GLY A 14 8.53 -7.31 18.57
CA GLY A 14 8.07 -8.48 19.34
C GLY A 14 6.59 -8.78 19.16
N VAL A 15 6.01 -8.45 18.00
CA VAL A 15 4.57 -8.66 17.71
C VAL A 15 4.37 -9.63 16.56
N SER A 16 3.18 -10.20 16.41
CA SER A 16 2.88 -11.05 15.27
C SER A 16 2.85 -10.26 13.95
N ILE A 17 3.19 -10.91 12.83
CA ILE A 17 3.04 -10.36 11.47
C ILE A 17 1.60 -9.87 11.23
N SER A 18 0.61 -10.58 11.78
CA SER A 18 -0.81 -10.23 11.66
C SER A 18 -1.15 -8.91 12.38
N THR A 19 -0.48 -8.61 13.49
CA THR A 19 -0.62 -7.37 14.26
C THR A 19 -0.04 -6.20 13.47
N VAL A 20 1.15 -6.37 12.88
CA VAL A 20 1.76 -5.35 12.00
C VAL A 20 0.88 -5.09 10.79
N SER A 21 0.39 -6.15 10.14
CA SER A 21 -0.50 -6.02 8.98
C SER A 21 -1.79 -5.27 9.33
N ARG A 22 -2.44 -5.57 10.46
CA ARG A 22 -3.63 -4.83 10.93
C ARG A 22 -3.34 -3.37 11.28
N ALA A 23 -2.22 -3.11 11.95
CA ALA A 23 -1.80 -1.76 12.31
C ALA A 23 -1.63 -0.89 11.06
N LEU A 24 -0.95 -1.39 10.03
CA LEU A 24 -0.68 -0.69 8.76
C LEU A 24 -1.93 -0.57 7.87
N THR A 25 -2.86 -1.52 7.90
CA THR A 25 -4.06 -1.54 7.04
C THR A 25 -5.29 -0.87 7.64
N GLY A 26 -5.19 -0.18 8.78
CA GLY A 26 -6.35 0.51 9.35
C GLY A 26 -7.32 -0.39 10.15
N LYS A 27 -7.16 -1.73 10.10
CA LYS A 27 -8.10 -2.68 10.72
C LYS A 27 -8.16 -2.57 12.26
N PRO A 28 -9.32 -2.88 12.88
CA PRO A 28 -9.47 -2.93 14.34
C PRO A 28 -8.69 -4.12 14.96
N GLY A 29 -8.52 -4.08 16.29
CA GLY A 29 -7.80 -5.13 17.04
C GLY A 29 -6.34 -4.80 17.37
N VAL A 30 -5.92 -3.54 17.24
CA VAL A 30 -4.60 -3.04 17.68
C VAL A 30 -4.83 -1.77 18.49
N SER A 31 -4.23 -1.67 19.69
CA SER A 31 -4.32 -0.46 20.50
C SER A 31 -3.68 0.74 19.78
N LYS A 32 -4.23 1.94 20.00
CA LYS A 32 -3.75 3.16 19.33
C LYS A 32 -2.25 3.38 19.54
N GLY A 33 -1.77 3.24 20.78
CA GLY A 33 -0.34 3.39 21.10
C GLY A 33 0.55 2.36 20.42
N LEU A 34 0.10 1.11 20.25
CA LEU A 34 0.87 0.09 19.53
C LEU A 34 0.86 0.35 18.02
N ARG A 35 -0.27 0.82 17.48
CA ARG A 35 -0.38 1.23 16.08
C ARG A 35 0.62 2.33 15.74
N ASP A 36 0.67 3.38 16.55
CA ASP A 36 1.55 4.53 16.32
C ASP A 36 3.03 4.10 16.36
N LYS A 37 3.42 3.23 17.30
CA LYS A 37 4.75 2.62 17.34
C LYS A 37 5.07 1.81 16.08
N ILE A 38 4.14 1.00 15.60
CA ILE A 38 4.33 0.19 14.39
C ILE A 38 4.52 1.09 13.17
N ILE A 39 3.68 2.13 13.01
CA ILE A 39 3.76 3.07 11.88
C ILE A 39 5.08 3.83 11.91
N ALA A 40 5.49 4.34 13.07
CA ALA A 40 6.76 5.05 13.22
C ALA A 40 7.95 4.13 12.89
N THR A 41 7.93 2.89 13.36
CA THR A 41 8.99 1.91 13.09
C THR A 41 9.05 1.54 11.62
N ALA A 42 7.90 1.31 10.99
CA ALA A 42 7.81 1.03 9.56
C ALA A 42 8.37 2.17 8.72
N LYS A 43 8.05 3.43 9.07
CA LYS A 43 8.58 4.63 8.41
C LYS A 43 10.10 4.75 8.59
N ASN A 44 10.61 4.57 9.81
CA ASN A 44 12.04 4.64 10.11
C ASN A 44 12.85 3.56 9.39
N LEU A 45 12.25 2.38 9.16
CA LEU A 45 12.87 1.31 8.39
C LEU A 45 12.72 1.48 6.87
N GLY A 46 11.95 2.46 6.39
CA GLY A 46 11.68 2.62 4.96
C GLY A 46 10.81 1.50 4.38
N TYR A 47 9.92 0.92 5.19
CA TYR A 47 8.97 -0.09 4.71
C TYR A 47 7.98 0.53 3.70
N TYR A 48 7.94 -0.05 2.50
CA TYR A 48 6.95 0.29 1.48
C TYR A 48 6.15 -0.97 1.11
N PRO A 49 4.82 -0.94 1.22
CA PRO A 49 3.99 -2.09 0.87
C PRO A 49 4.06 -2.37 -0.63
N ASP A 50 4.21 -3.65 -0.97
CA ASP A 50 4.23 -4.12 -2.35
C ASP A 50 2.79 -4.25 -2.86
N VAL A 51 2.39 -3.31 -3.73
CA VAL A 51 1.02 -3.23 -4.28
C VAL A 51 0.69 -4.44 -5.15
N THR A 52 1.67 -4.98 -5.88
CA THR A 52 1.55 -6.20 -6.68
C THR A 52 1.30 -7.42 -5.80
N ALA A 53 2.10 -7.62 -4.74
CA ALA A 53 1.88 -8.71 -3.80
C ALA A 53 0.54 -8.58 -3.04
N THR A 54 0.13 -7.34 -2.73
CA THR A 54 -1.16 -7.04 -2.09
C THR A 54 -2.33 -7.35 -3.01
N GLY A 55 -2.22 -7.00 -4.29
CA GLY A 55 -3.22 -7.30 -5.32
C GLY A 55 -3.36 -8.81 -5.56
N LEU A 56 -2.23 -9.52 -5.66
CA LEU A 56 -2.21 -10.98 -5.81
C LEU A 56 -2.90 -11.68 -4.64
N ARG A 57 -2.57 -11.30 -3.39
CA ARG A 57 -3.19 -11.87 -2.19
C ARG A 57 -4.69 -11.57 -2.10
N ARG A 58 -5.14 -10.41 -2.60
CA ARG A 58 -6.56 -10.02 -2.62
C ARG A 58 -7.33 -10.62 -3.80
N GLY A 59 -6.64 -11.22 -4.79
CA GLY A 59 -7.25 -11.69 -6.03
C GLY A 59 -7.77 -10.57 -6.93
N LYS A 60 -7.46 -9.31 -6.62
CA LYS A 60 -7.88 -8.14 -7.39
C LYS A 60 -6.82 -7.06 -7.33
N THR A 61 -6.49 -6.51 -8.49
CA THR A 61 -5.72 -5.28 -8.61
C THR A 61 -6.72 -4.12 -8.63
N MET A 62 -6.43 -3.03 -7.91
CA MET A 62 -7.24 -1.81 -7.97
C MET A 62 -6.79 -0.96 -9.17
N THR A 63 -6.64 -1.60 -10.33
CA THR A 63 -6.06 -0.99 -11.54
C THR A 63 -7.13 -0.86 -12.60
N ILE A 64 -7.33 0.36 -13.11
CA ILE A 64 -8.23 0.65 -14.23
C ILE A 64 -7.37 0.78 -15.49
N GLY A 65 -7.61 -0.07 -16.48
CA GLY A 65 -6.98 0.04 -17.79
C GLY A 65 -7.83 0.91 -18.72
N VAL A 66 -7.21 1.86 -19.41
CA VAL A 66 -7.88 2.77 -20.36
C VAL A 66 -7.28 2.56 -21.73
N LEU A 67 -8.11 2.20 -22.71
CA LEU A 67 -7.69 2.07 -24.11
C LEU A 67 -8.14 3.33 -24.86
N LEU A 68 -7.18 4.05 -25.44
CA LEU A 68 -7.44 5.26 -26.21
C LEU A 68 -6.94 5.08 -27.64
N PRO A 69 -7.68 5.59 -28.64
CA PRO A 69 -7.23 5.54 -30.03
C PRO A 69 -5.99 6.41 -30.27
N GLU A 70 -5.86 7.54 -29.57
CA GLU A 70 -4.70 8.43 -29.66
C GLU A 70 -4.54 9.28 -28.37
N LEU A 71 -3.29 9.47 -27.91
CA LEU A 71 -2.98 10.26 -26.71
C LEU A 71 -2.86 11.77 -26.99
N SER A 72 -2.61 12.15 -28.25
CA SER A 72 -2.30 13.53 -28.67
C SER A 72 -3.54 14.42 -28.85
N GLY A 73 -4.74 13.85 -28.87
CA GLY A 73 -5.97 14.62 -29.08
C GLY A 73 -6.38 15.40 -27.82
N ASP A 74 -6.65 16.69 -27.97
CA ASP A 74 -7.10 17.58 -26.88
C ASP A 74 -8.29 17.03 -26.09
N PHE A 75 -9.20 16.32 -26.77
CA PHE A 75 -10.36 15.67 -26.15
C PHE A 75 -9.97 14.53 -25.20
N PHE A 76 -9.11 13.61 -25.63
CA PHE A 76 -8.72 12.45 -24.82
C PHE A 76 -7.77 12.83 -23.68
N SER A 77 -6.91 13.83 -23.88
CA SER A 77 -6.03 14.36 -22.84
C SER A 77 -6.81 14.92 -21.66
N GLN A 78 -7.90 15.65 -21.92
CA GLN A 78 -8.80 16.15 -20.86
C GLN A 78 -9.48 15.01 -20.09
N ILE A 79 -9.89 13.95 -20.77
CA ILE A 79 -10.48 12.76 -20.12
C ILE A 79 -9.46 12.09 -19.21
N VAL A 80 -8.24 11.83 -19.69
CA VAL A 80 -7.16 11.22 -18.88
C VAL A 80 -6.83 12.09 -17.66
N THR A 81 -6.74 13.40 -17.86
CA THR A 81 -6.50 14.37 -16.76
C THR A 81 -7.63 14.36 -15.73
N GLY A 82 -8.87 14.18 -16.19
CA GLY A 82 -10.02 14.01 -15.29
C GLY A 82 -9.96 12.70 -14.50
N MET A 83 -9.55 11.61 -15.15
CA MET A 83 -9.43 10.29 -14.52
C MET A 83 -8.31 10.23 -13.47
N GLU A 84 -7.20 10.95 -13.67
CA GLU A 84 -6.10 11.01 -12.70
C GLU A 84 -6.50 11.72 -11.38
N LYS A 85 -7.47 12.63 -11.44
CA LYS A 85 -7.90 13.44 -10.28
C LYS A 85 -8.86 12.70 -9.33
N VAL A 86 -9.34 11.50 -9.71
CA VAL A 86 -10.33 10.70 -8.96
C VAL A 86 -9.66 9.46 -8.38
#